data_AF-A0A957L706-F1
#
_entry.id   AF-A0A957L706-F1
#
_cell.length_a   1.000
_cell.length_b   1.000
_cell.length_c   1.000
_cell.angle_alpha   90.00
_cell.angle_beta   90.00
_cell.angle_gamma   90.00
#
_symmetry.space_group_name_H-M   'P 1'
#
loop_
_entity.id
_entity.type
_entity.pdbx_description
1 polymer ?
#
loop_
_entity_poly.entity_id
_entity_poly.type
_entity_poly.pdbx_seq_one_letter_code
_entity_poly.pdbx_strand_id
1 'polypeptide(L)'
;RWLFGWRVAILATLLLATNPWAVHYSRFIWNPNPIPFFATLLLFSLIAIVLDRQRALHIVLMGFSLAAITQLHLSGLVMVFVTGLTLLLFGRSWLNSDWRRLLLPFLLGAGVALLLYWPFIQFEKAVAYADLRAVATALTGQAENSDPLGVGEAETNAASFLLVQELATGNGIEHVLGLSGDDLPGLAWAEFGARLLFWLSLLYVAVGPFAWLRWRTAPSTHQETKAYARYVTQIILLIWFLVPIL
;
A
#
# COMPACT_ATOMS: atom_id res chain seq x y z
N ARG A 1 -6.38 14.14 -8.60
CA ARG A 1 -7.08 15.33 -9.18
C ARG A 1 -8.46 15.59 -8.57
N TRP A 2 -9.39 14.63 -8.49
CA TRP A 2 -10.78 14.93 -8.09
C TRP A 2 -10.95 15.26 -6.59
N LEU A 3 -10.14 14.66 -5.70
CA LEU A 3 -10.25 14.86 -4.25
C LEU A 3 -9.66 16.19 -3.77
N PHE A 4 -8.39 16.39 -4.12
CA PHE A 4 -7.55 17.46 -3.62
C PHE A 4 -7.24 18.54 -4.67
N GLY A 5 -7.77 18.41 -5.90
CA GLY A 5 -7.52 19.34 -7.00
C GLY A 5 -6.34 18.93 -7.88
N TRP A 6 -6.10 19.71 -8.94
CA TRP A 6 -5.04 19.44 -9.91
C TRP A 6 -3.65 19.80 -9.38
N ARG A 7 -3.52 20.88 -8.59
CA ARG A 7 -2.24 21.32 -8.00
C ARG A 7 -1.62 20.23 -7.14
N VAL A 8 -2.42 19.65 -6.23
CA VAL A 8 -1.98 18.55 -5.37
C VAL A 8 -1.61 17.31 -6.19
N ALA A 9 -2.30 17.04 -7.30
CA ALA A 9 -1.96 15.92 -8.17
C ALA A 9 -0.60 16.12 -8.84
N ILE A 10 -0.33 17.30 -9.41
CA ILE A 10 0.97 17.60 -10.02
C ILE A 10 2.09 17.55 -8.99
N LEU A 11 1.87 18.13 -7.80
CA LEU A 11 2.85 18.06 -6.72
C LEU A 11 3.15 16.62 -6.30
N ALA A 12 2.14 15.78 -6.12
CA ALA A 12 2.33 14.37 -5.78
C ALA A 12 3.08 13.60 -6.89
N THR A 13 2.76 13.87 -8.16
CA THR A 13 3.47 13.28 -9.30
C THR A 13 4.92 13.73 -9.36
N LEU A 14 5.19 15.03 -9.17
CA LEU A 14 6.56 15.56 -9.14
C LEU A 14 7.36 14.94 -8.00
N LEU A 15 6.80 14.90 -6.79
CA LEU A 15 7.46 14.29 -5.63
C LEU A 15 7.81 12.82 -5.86
N LEU A 16 6.93 12.05 -6.49
CA LEU A 16 7.22 10.66 -6.85
C LEU A 16 8.28 10.57 -7.96
N ALA A 17 8.17 11.41 -9.00
CA ALA A 17 9.08 11.39 -10.15
C ALA A 17 10.51 11.84 -9.79
N THR A 18 10.66 12.72 -8.80
CA THR A 18 11.97 13.19 -8.30
C THR A 18 12.42 12.47 -7.04
N ASN A 19 11.69 11.46 -6.56
CA ASN A 19 12.09 10.70 -5.38
C ASN A 19 13.38 9.91 -5.69
N PRO A 20 14.50 10.11 -4.95
CA PRO A 20 15.77 9.46 -5.24
C PRO A 20 15.70 7.93 -5.26
N TRP A 21 14.91 7.33 -4.37
CA TRP A 21 14.71 5.89 -4.32
C TRP A 21 13.91 5.38 -5.50
N ALA A 22 12.82 6.07 -5.88
CA ALA A 22 12.06 5.71 -7.07
C ALA A 22 12.91 5.80 -8.35
N VAL A 23 13.75 6.83 -8.46
CA VAL A 23 14.71 6.98 -9.57
C VAL A 23 15.78 5.89 -9.52
N HIS A 24 16.37 5.62 -8.34
CA HIS A 24 17.41 4.60 -8.19
C HIS A 24 16.92 3.21 -8.57
N TYR A 25 15.80 2.77 -7.97
CA TYR A 25 15.24 1.44 -8.20
C TYR A 25 14.62 1.28 -9.60
N SER A 26 14.26 2.36 -10.29
CA SER A 26 13.76 2.27 -11.67
C SER A 26 14.86 2.06 -12.73
N ARG A 27 16.14 2.17 -12.37
CA ARG A 27 17.28 2.04 -13.32
C ARG A 27 17.69 0.61 -13.65
N PHE A 28 17.14 -0.37 -12.96
CA PHE A 28 17.43 -1.78 -13.20
C PHE A 28 16.14 -2.60 -13.18
N ILE A 29 16.22 -3.85 -13.65
CA ILE A 29 15.09 -4.77 -13.68
C ILE A 29 15.22 -5.67 -12.46
N TRP A 30 14.29 -5.52 -11.52
CA TRP A 30 14.15 -6.39 -10.35
C TRP A 30 12.68 -6.55 -10.01
N ASN A 31 12.31 -7.71 -9.48
CA ASN A 31 10.90 -8.07 -9.24
C ASN A 31 10.12 -7.05 -8.38
N PRO A 32 10.71 -6.40 -7.35
CA PRO A 32 10.00 -5.38 -6.59
C PRO A 32 9.76 -4.06 -7.34
N ASN A 33 10.48 -3.79 -8.42
CA ASN A 33 10.47 -2.48 -9.09
C ASN A 33 9.09 -2.08 -9.65
N PRO A 34 8.23 -3.00 -10.14
CA PRO A 34 6.86 -2.69 -10.54
C PRO A 34 5.88 -2.53 -9.37
N ILE A 35 6.22 -2.92 -8.13
CA ILE A 35 5.31 -2.87 -6.98
C ILE A 35 4.73 -1.46 -6.75
N PRO A 36 5.50 -0.35 -6.79
CA PRO A 36 4.95 1.00 -6.60
C PRO A 36 3.81 1.35 -7.58
N PHE A 37 3.86 0.85 -8.81
CA PHE A 37 2.79 1.04 -9.79
C PHE A 37 1.51 0.32 -9.35
N PHE A 38 1.59 -0.99 -9.07
CA PHE A 38 0.44 -1.78 -8.64
C PHE A 38 -0.10 -1.35 -7.28
N ALA A 39 0.77 -0.94 -6.36
CA ALA A 39 0.41 -0.38 -5.06
C ALA A 39 -0.38 0.92 -5.21
N THR A 40 0.05 1.82 -6.11
CA THR A 40 -0.69 3.05 -6.41
C THR A 40 -2.06 2.75 -7.05
N LEU A 41 -2.12 1.77 -7.97
CA LEU A 41 -3.37 1.32 -8.58
C LEU A 41 -4.33 0.69 -7.57
N LEU A 42 -3.81 -0.09 -6.61
CA LEU A 42 -4.57 -0.68 -5.51
C LEU A 42 -5.14 0.41 -4.59
N LEU A 43 -4.30 1.35 -4.12
CA LEU A 43 -4.74 2.47 -3.29
C LEU A 43 -5.85 3.28 -3.98
N PHE A 44 -5.64 3.60 -5.26
CA PHE A 44 -6.62 4.29 -6.07
C PHE A 44 -7.93 3.52 -6.18
N SER A 45 -7.86 2.22 -6.42
CA SER A 45 -9.01 1.33 -6.52
C SER A 45 -9.78 1.28 -5.20
N LEU A 46 -9.11 1.14 -4.06
CA LEU A 46 -9.75 1.16 -2.74
C LEU A 46 -10.51 2.47 -2.50
N ILE A 47 -9.89 3.61 -2.79
CA ILE A 47 -10.54 4.91 -2.66
C ILE A 47 -11.75 5.02 -3.59
N ALA A 48 -11.61 4.61 -4.87
CA ALA A 48 -12.69 4.66 -5.84
C ALA A 48 -13.86 3.75 -5.45
N ILE A 49 -13.57 2.56 -4.95
CA ILE A 49 -14.55 1.59 -4.45
C ILE A 49 -15.33 2.16 -3.27
N VAL A 50 -14.65 2.71 -2.26
CA VAL A 50 -15.29 3.23 -1.04
C VAL A 50 -16.13 4.48 -1.34
N LEU A 51 -15.69 5.29 -2.30
CA LEU A 51 -16.41 6.50 -2.73
C LEU A 51 -17.42 6.24 -3.87
N ASP A 52 -17.75 4.98 -4.13
CA ASP A 52 -18.72 4.52 -5.13
C ASP A 52 -18.49 5.05 -6.56
N ARG A 53 -17.22 5.19 -6.98
CA ARG A 53 -16.84 5.62 -8.32
C ARG A 53 -16.44 4.45 -9.20
N GLN A 54 -17.24 4.16 -10.23
CA GLN A 54 -16.99 3.07 -11.19
C GLN A 54 -16.61 1.77 -10.47
N ARG A 55 -17.39 1.46 -9.43
CA ARG A 55 -17.01 0.52 -8.38
C ARG A 55 -16.72 -0.88 -8.90
N ALA A 56 -17.48 -1.32 -9.92
CA ALA A 56 -17.29 -2.62 -10.57
C ALA A 56 -15.88 -2.78 -11.16
N LEU A 57 -15.43 -1.80 -11.95
CA LEU A 57 -14.09 -1.82 -12.57
C LEU A 57 -13.00 -1.87 -11.49
N HIS A 58 -13.12 -1.03 -10.47
CA HIS A 58 -12.09 -0.92 -9.44
C HIS A 58 -12.01 -2.17 -8.54
N ILE A 59 -13.10 -2.92 -8.33
CA ILE A 59 -13.04 -4.23 -7.66
C ILE A 59 -12.19 -5.22 -8.47
N VAL A 60 -12.33 -5.22 -9.80
CA VAL A 60 -11.50 -6.06 -10.67
C VAL A 60 -10.04 -5.61 -10.64
N LEU A 61 -9.78 -4.30 -10.73
CA LEU A 61 -8.43 -3.74 -10.63
C LEU A 61 -7.78 -3.98 -9.26
N MET A 62 -8.56 -4.00 -8.18
CA MET A 62 -8.10 -4.38 -6.84
C MET A 62 -7.61 -5.83 -6.82
N GLY A 63 -8.40 -6.78 -7.37
CA GLY A 63 -7.98 -8.18 -7.47
C GLY A 63 -6.73 -8.37 -8.32
N PHE A 64 -6.66 -7.70 -9.47
CA PHE A 64 -5.48 -7.67 -10.34
C PHE A 64 -4.24 -7.12 -9.62
N SER A 65 -4.37 -5.98 -8.94
CA SER A 65 -3.24 -5.31 -8.28
C SER A 65 -2.73 -6.12 -7.09
N LEU A 66 -3.64 -6.70 -6.30
CA LEU A 66 -3.25 -7.59 -5.20
C LEU A 66 -2.47 -8.79 -5.71
N ALA A 67 -2.98 -9.48 -6.73
CA ALA A 67 -2.30 -10.64 -7.30
C ALA A 67 -0.92 -10.29 -7.87
N ALA A 68 -0.80 -9.15 -8.57
CA ALA A 68 0.48 -8.68 -9.06
C ALA A 68 1.47 -8.40 -7.90
N ILE A 69 1.05 -7.64 -6.88
CA ILE A 69 1.91 -7.29 -5.74
C ILE A 69 2.42 -8.54 -5.02
N THR A 70 1.53 -9.50 -4.70
CA THR A 70 1.88 -10.68 -3.93
C THR A 70 2.68 -11.72 -4.72
N GLN A 71 2.65 -11.67 -6.06
CA GLN A 71 3.57 -12.46 -6.90
C GLN A 71 4.95 -11.83 -7.03
N LEU A 72 5.04 -10.50 -7.01
CA LEU A 72 6.32 -9.81 -7.16
C LEU A 72 7.18 -9.89 -5.89
N HIS A 73 6.55 -9.92 -4.70
CA HIS A 73 7.28 -10.02 -3.44
C HIS A 73 6.40 -10.52 -2.27
N LEU A 74 6.96 -11.34 -1.38
CA LEU A 74 6.24 -11.90 -0.23
C LEU A 74 5.73 -10.83 0.76
N SER A 75 6.51 -9.78 0.99
CA SER A 75 6.08 -8.65 1.83
C SER A 75 4.82 -7.95 1.30
N GLY A 76 4.48 -8.15 0.02
CA GLY A 76 3.23 -7.73 -0.57
C GLY A 76 1.97 -8.28 0.11
N LEU A 77 2.08 -9.37 0.88
CA LEU A 77 0.97 -9.91 1.67
C LEU A 77 0.38 -8.90 2.65
N VAL A 78 1.17 -7.94 3.15
CA VAL A 78 0.66 -6.87 4.00
C VAL A 78 -0.43 -6.04 3.30
N MET A 79 -0.37 -5.92 1.96
CA MET A 79 -1.38 -5.20 1.18
C MET A 79 -2.71 -5.94 1.12
N VAL A 80 -2.71 -7.27 1.28
CA VAL A 80 -3.95 -8.05 1.45
C VAL A 80 -4.61 -7.67 2.77
N PHE A 81 -3.83 -7.57 3.85
CA PHE A 81 -4.34 -7.16 5.17
C PHE A 81 -4.84 -5.70 5.17
N VAL A 82 -4.07 -4.76 4.61
CA VAL A 82 -4.47 -3.35 4.41
C VAL A 82 -5.79 -3.25 3.65
N THR A 83 -5.93 -4.03 2.58
CA THR A 83 -7.15 -4.10 1.78
C THR A 83 -8.30 -4.64 2.61
N GLY A 84 -8.13 -5.80 3.25
CA GLY A 84 -9.15 -6.42 4.09
C GLY A 84 -9.64 -5.49 5.20
N LEU A 85 -8.72 -4.82 5.91
CA LEU A 85 -9.05 -3.85 6.96
C LEU A 85 -9.81 -2.64 6.40
N THR A 86 -9.38 -2.10 5.27
CA THR A 86 -10.08 -0.99 4.59
C THR A 86 -11.51 -1.39 4.22
N LEU A 87 -11.67 -2.56 3.60
CA LEU A 87 -12.98 -3.08 3.23
C LEU A 87 -13.84 -3.43 4.45
N LEU A 88 -13.26 -3.87 5.57
CA LEU A 88 -13.99 -4.14 6.80
C LEU A 88 -14.55 -2.85 7.42
N LEU A 89 -13.73 -1.81 7.52
CA LEU A 89 -14.09 -0.53 8.15
C LEU A 89 -15.13 0.24 7.34
N PHE A 90 -14.99 0.24 6.02
CA PHE A 90 -15.89 0.99 5.13
C PHE A 90 -16.97 0.11 4.49
N GLY A 91 -16.89 -1.21 4.65
CA GLY A 91 -17.79 -2.15 4.01
C GLY A 91 -19.14 -2.29 4.69
N ARG A 92 -19.39 -1.72 5.86
CA ARG A 92 -20.77 -1.80 6.39
C ARG A 92 -21.77 -0.99 5.56
N SER A 93 -21.37 0.16 5.00
CA SER A 93 -22.28 0.99 4.20
C SER A 93 -22.66 0.33 2.87
N TRP A 94 -21.77 -0.50 2.33
CA TRP A 94 -21.89 -1.01 0.98
C TRP A 94 -22.64 -2.35 0.85
N LEU A 95 -22.85 -3.04 1.97
CA LEU A 95 -23.38 -4.41 2.08
C LEU A 95 -24.90 -4.30 2.30
N ASN A 96 -25.33 -3.14 2.79
CA ASN A 96 -26.71 -2.69 2.85
C ASN A 96 -27.25 -2.26 1.47
N SER A 97 -26.38 -1.99 0.49
CA SER A 97 -26.77 -1.88 -0.93
C SER A 97 -26.97 -3.27 -1.52
N ASP A 98 -27.58 -3.37 -2.72
CA ASP A 98 -27.77 -4.63 -3.45
C ASP A 98 -26.45 -5.41 -3.66
N TRP A 99 -26.01 -6.17 -2.66
CA TRP A 99 -24.73 -6.90 -2.64
C TRP A 99 -24.59 -7.84 -3.85
N ARG A 100 -25.72 -8.31 -4.38
CA ARG A 100 -25.82 -9.09 -5.61
C ARG A 100 -25.17 -8.39 -6.82
N ARG A 101 -25.28 -7.06 -6.93
CA ARG A 101 -24.63 -6.28 -7.99
C ARG A 101 -23.11 -6.23 -7.87
N LEU A 102 -22.59 -6.48 -6.67
CA LEU A 102 -21.16 -6.50 -6.38
C LEU A 102 -20.53 -7.88 -6.53
N LEU A 103 -21.34 -8.95 -6.44
CA LEU A 103 -20.85 -10.32 -6.60
C LEU A 103 -20.12 -10.53 -7.92
N LEU A 104 -20.70 -10.11 -9.04
CA LEU A 104 -20.07 -10.30 -10.34
C LEU A 104 -18.71 -9.60 -10.42
N PRO A 105 -18.56 -8.30 -10.07
CA PRO A 105 -17.25 -7.66 -9.97
C PRO A 105 -16.25 -8.40 -9.06
N PHE A 106 -16.68 -8.88 -7.88
CA PHE A 106 -15.80 -9.64 -6.99
C PHE A 106 -15.36 -10.98 -7.60
N LEU A 107 -16.28 -11.70 -8.24
CA LEU A 107 -15.98 -12.94 -8.95
C LEU A 107 -15.05 -12.70 -10.14
N LEU A 108 -15.24 -11.61 -10.89
CA LEU A 108 -14.34 -11.22 -11.96
C LEU A 108 -12.95 -10.84 -11.43
N GLY A 109 -12.87 -10.08 -10.35
CA GLY A 109 -11.59 -9.74 -9.71
C GLY A 109 -10.86 -10.96 -9.17
N ALA A 110 -11.58 -11.88 -8.51
CA ALA A 110 -11.04 -13.16 -8.06
C ALA A 110 -10.61 -14.05 -9.24
N GLY A 111 -11.42 -14.10 -10.31
CA GLY A 111 -11.10 -14.83 -11.53
C GLY A 111 -9.84 -14.29 -12.22
N VAL A 112 -9.66 -12.97 -12.28
CA VAL A 112 -8.43 -12.33 -12.77
C VAL A 112 -7.25 -12.70 -11.87
N ALA A 113 -7.39 -12.58 -10.55
CA ALA A 113 -6.32 -12.97 -9.62
C ALA A 113 -5.91 -14.45 -9.79
N LEU A 114 -6.89 -15.36 -9.88
CA LEU A 114 -6.66 -16.78 -10.11
C LEU A 114 -5.99 -17.06 -11.45
N LEU A 115 -6.38 -16.33 -12.51
CA LEU A 115 -5.76 -16.44 -13.82
C LEU A 115 -4.29 -16.00 -13.77
N LEU A 116 -3.97 -14.91 -13.07
CA LEU A 116 -2.59 -14.47 -12.86
C LEU A 116 -1.80 -15.50 -12.04
N TYR A 117 -2.42 -16.14 -11.06
CA TYR A 117 -1.79 -17.18 -10.23
C TYR A 117 -1.70 -18.54 -10.91
N TRP A 118 -2.35 -18.73 -12.05
CA TRP A 118 -2.47 -20.03 -12.69
C TRP A 118 -1.12 -20.72 -12.95
N PRO A 119 -0.08 -20.05 -13.48
CA PRO A 119 1.22 -20.70 -13.68
C PRO A 119 1.84 -21.18 -12.36
N PHE A 120 1.76 -20.36 -11.30
CA PHE A 120 2.26 -20.72 -9.98
C PHE A 120 1.48 -21.89 -9.38
N ILE A 121 0.15 -21.93 -9.52
CA ILE A 121 -0.67 -23.05 -9.07
C ILE A 121 -0.26 -24.36 -9.76
N GLN A 122 0.07 -24.31 -11.05
CA GLN A 122 0.55 -25.50 -11.77
C GLN A 122 1.95 -25.93 -11.32
N PHE A 123 2.83 -24.97 -11.07
CA PHE A 123 4.15 -25.24 -10.48
C PHE A 123 4.03 -25.91 -9.11
N GLU A 124 3.23 -25.34 -8.20
CA GLU A 124 2.99 -25.88 -6.87
C GLU A 124 2.45 -27.32 -6.93
N LYS A 125 1.51 -27.61 -7.83
CA LYS A 125 1.02 -28.97 -8.05
C LYS A 125 2.13 -29.93 -8.45
N ALA A 126 3.04 -29.51 -9.32
CA ALA A 126 4.15 -30.34 -9.79
C ALA A 126 5.15 -30.66 -8.65
N VAL A 127 5.32 -29.76 -7.68
CA VAL A 127 6.16 -29.96 -6.50
C VAL A 127 5.37 -30.42 -5.26
N ALA A 128 4.15 -30.92 -5.45
CA ALA A 128 3.26 -31.39 -4.39
C ALA A 128 3.04 -30.37 -3.26
N TYR A 129 3.00 -29.07 -3.59
CA TYR A 129 2.81 -27.95 -2.69
C TYR A 129 3.90 -27.84 -1.61
N ALA A 130 5.16 -28.06 -2.01
CA ALA A 130 6.30 -27.95 -1.10
C ALA A 130 6.40 -26.57 -0.44
N ASP A 131 6.27 -25.49 -1.23
CA ASP A 131 6.43 -24.12 -0.74
C ASP A 131 5.28 -23.72 0.19
N LEU A 132 4.03 -24.05 -0.17
CA LEU A 132 2.89 -23.80 0.71
C LEU A 132 2.98 -24.57 2.04
N ARG A 133 3.51 -25.80 2.03
CA ARG A 133 3.74 -26.57 3.26
C ARG A 133 4.82 -25.92 4.11
N ALA A 134 5.92 -25.45 3.50
CA ALA A 134 6.96 -24.72 4.22
C ALA A 134 6.42 -23.46 4.91
N VAL A 135 5.61 -22.66 4.21
CA VAL A 135 4.94 -21.49 4.79
C VAL A 135 3.99 -21.90 5.93
N ALA A 136 3.21 -22.96 5.76
CA ALA A 136 2.29 -23.43 6.80
C ALA A 136 3.04 -23.91 8.06
N THR A 137 4.12 -24.65 7.90
CA THR A 137 4.99 -25.11 9.00
C THR A 137 5.69 -23.95 9.71
N ALA A 138 6.13 -22.94 8.95
CA ALA A 138 6.70 -21.71 9.52
C ALA A 138 5.66 -20.95 10.37
N LEU A 139 4.41 -20.84 9.88
CA LEU A 139 3.32 -20.18 10.61
C LEU A 139 2.87 -20.95 11.86
N THR A 140 3.00 -22.27 11.89
CA THR A 140 2.66 -23.10 13.06
C THR A 140 3.81 -23.21 14.07
N GLY A 141 4.96 -22.60 13.79
CA GLY A 141 6.13 -22.61 14.68
C GLY A 141 6.83 -23.97 14.77
N GLN A 142 6.62 -24.84 13.77
CA GLN A 142 7.20 -26.19 13.72
C GLN A 142 8.40 -26.28 12.77
N ALA A 143 9.04 -25.15 12.44
CA ALA A 143 10.22 -25.15 11.57
C ALA A 143 11.34 -25.98 12.21
N GLU A 144 11.65 -27.14 11.61
CA GLU A 144 12.85 -27.90 11.94
C GLU A 144 14.09 -27.09 11.51
N ASN A 145 15.08 -26.97 12.40
CA ASN A 145 16.37 -26.27 12.22
C ASN A 145 17.27 -26.83 11.10
N SER A 146 16.73 -27.61 10.18
CA SER A 146 17.46 -28.23 9.08
C SER A 146 16.84 -27.80 7.76
N ASP A 147 17.09 -26.56 7.34
CA ASP A 147 16.70 -26.13 6.00
C ASP A 147 17.85 -26.29 4.99
N PRO A 148 17.73 -27.15 3.96
CA PRO A 148 18.62 -27.19 2.81
C PRO A 148 18.42 -26.02 1.83
N LEU A 149 17.36 -25.22 1.97
CA LEU A 149 17.04 -24.05 1.13
C LEU A 149 17.52 -22.72 1.74
N GLY A 150 18.10 -22.74 2.94
CA GLY A 150 18.73 -21.57 3.56
C GLY A 150 17.75 -20.47 4.03
N VAL A 151 16.46 -20.78 4.13
CA VAL A 151 15.48 -19.93 4.80
C VAL A 151 15.69 -20.14 6.31
N GLY A 152 16.66 -19.41 6.87
CA GLY A 152 16.93 -19.39 8.30
C GLY A 152 15.68 -19.00 9.11
N GLU A 153 15.79 -19.03 10.44
CA GLU A 153 14.75 -18.53 11.33
C GLU A 153 14.18 -17.23 10.77
N ALA A 154 12.86 -17.04 10.87
CA ALA A 154 12.21 -15.78 10.56
C ALA A 154 12.67 -14.74 11.61
N GLU A 155 13.94 -14.37 11.56
CA GLU A 155 14.48 -13.21 12.20
C GLU A 155 13.60 -12.07 11.71
N THR A 156 12.88 -11.47 12.64
CA THR A 156 12.20 -10.20 12.43
C THR A 156 13.19 -9.33 11.69
N ASN A 157 12.93 -9.11 10.39
CA ASN A 157 13.92 -8.52 9.50
C ASN A 157 14.12 -7.08 9.95
N ALA A 158 15.04 -6.88 10.89
CA ALA A 158 15.38 -5.59 11.44
C ALA A 158 15.81 -4.66 10.31
N ALA A 159 16.38 -5.21 9.23
CA ALA A 159 16.67 -4.45 8.02
C ALA A 159 15.41 -3.92 7.32
N SER A 160 14.28 -4.65 7.30
CA SER A 160 13.01 -4.12 6.79
C SER A 160 12.48 -2.96 7.65
N PHE A 161 12.54 -3.09 8.98
CA PHE A 161 12.13 -2.01 9.89
C PHE A 161 13.07 -0.80 9.77
N LEU A 162 14.37 -1.04 9.75
CA LEU A 162 15.40 -0.02 9.57
C LEU A 162 15.29 0.65 8.20
N LEU A 163 14.93 -0.07 7.14
CA LEU A 163 14.68 0.49 5.81
C LEU A 163 13.44 1.38 5.80
N VAL A 164 12.35 0.97 6.45
CA VAL A 164 11.16 1.82 6.60
C VAL A 164 11.50 3.07 7.42
N GLN A 165 12.26 2.92 8.51
CA GLN A 165 12.75 4.03 9.31
C GLN A 165 13.68 4.95 8.50
N GLU A 166 14.56 4.40 7.69
CA GLU A 166 15.46 5.13 6.79
C GLU A 166 14.69 5.90 5.72
N LEU A 167 13.68 5.28 5.10
CA LEU A 167 12.78 5.93 4.15
C LEU A 167 11.95 7.05 4.80
N ALA A 168 11.55 6.87 6.06
CA ALA A 168 10.78 7.87 6.81
C ALA A 168 11.65 9.03 7.34
N THR A 169 12.91 8.76 7.67
CA THR A 169 13.83 9.74 8.24
C THR A 169 14.72 10.40 7.20
N GLY A 170 14.94 9.76 6.04
CA GLY A 170 15.85 10.24 4.99
C GLY A 170 17.33 10.03 5.31
N ASN A 171 17.68 9.43 6.45
CA ASN A 171 19.03 9.38 6.99
C ASN A 171 20.08 8.68 6.09
N GLY A 172 19.66 7.88 5.10
CA GLY A 172 20.59 7.13 4.25
C GLY A 172 20.91 7.77 2.89
N ILE A 173 20.29 8.90 2.53
CA ILE A 173 20.58 9.58 1.26
C ILE A 173 22.04 10.01 1.16
N GLU A 174 22.60 10.53 2.25
CA GLU A 174 24.03 10.89 2.35
C GLU A 174 24.92 9.67 2.09
N HIS A 175 24.55 8.52 2.66
CA HIS A 175 25.27 7.26 2.50
C HIS A 175 25.22 6.72 1.06
N VAL A 176 24.06 6.81 0.40
CA VAL A 176 23.87 6.38 -0.99
C VAL A 176 24.59 7.31 -1.98
N LEU A 177 24.66 8.61 -1.67
CA LEU A 177 25.35 9.60 -2.51
C LEU A 177 26.85 9.68 -2.23
N GLY A 178 27.35 9.01 -1.19
CA GLY A 178 28.75 9.08 -0.77
C GLY A 178 29.15 10.48 -0.30
N LEU A 179 28.20 11.25 0.21
CA LEU A 179 28.40 12.61 0.71
C LEU A 179 28.43 12.56 2.24
N SER A 180 29.33 13.34 2.85
CA SER A 180 29.29 13.58 4.29
C SER A 180 28.46 14.82 4.59
N GLY A 181 27.80 14.88 5.77
CA GLY A 181 26.99 16.03 6.17
C GLY A 181 27.74 17.37 6.19
N ASP A 182 29.08 17.34 6.21
CA ASP A 182 29.95 18.51 6.13
C ASP A 182 30.13 19.04 4.68
N ASP A 183 29.86 18.21 3.66
CA ASP A 183 30.06 18.58 2.25
C ASP A 183 28.97 19.51 1.70
N LEU A 184 27.76 19.48 2.29
CA LEU A 184 26.61 20.26 1.84
C LEU A 184 25.74 20.75 3.03
N PRO A 185 26.12 21.84 3.71
CA PRO A 185 25.35 22.36 4.85
C PRO A 185 23.91 22.77 4.51
N GLY A 186 23.61 23.02 3.23
CA GLY A 186 22.24 23.27 2.75
C GLY A 186 21.35 22.01 2.71
N LEU A 187 21.95 20.82 2.65
CA LEU A 187 21.22 19.55 2.61
C LEU A 187 20.51 19.30 3.95
N ALA A 188 21.18 19.57 5.07
CA ALA A 188 20.60 19.42 6.40
C ALA A 188 19.32 20.27 6.60
N TRP A 189 19.30 21.50 6.07
CA TRP A 189 18.10 22.34 6.10
C TRP A 189 16.98 21.81 5.19
N ALA A 190 17.33 21.30 4.01
CA ALA A 190 16.37 20.67 3.11
C ALA A 190 15.76 19.40 3.74
N GLU A 191 16.57 18.57 4.39
CA GLU A 191 16.12 17.39 5.13
C GLU A 191 15.21 17.76 6.29
N PHE A 192 15.61 18.74 7.10
CA PHE A 192 14.76 19.24 8.19
C PHE A 192 13.41 19.73 7.65
N GLY A 193 13.42 20.51 6.57
CA GLY A 193 12.20 20.96 5.90
C GLY A 193 11.33 19.81 5.40
N ALA A 194 11.93 18.80 4.78
CA ALA A 194 11.22 17.60 4.31
C ALA A 194 10.60 16.80 5.46
N ARG A 195 11.35 16.57 6.55
CA ARG A 195 10.87 15.89 7.77
C ARG A 195 9.72 16.67 8.41
N LEU A 196 9.85 17.99 8.52
CA LEU A 196 8.80 18.84 9.07
C LEU A 196 7.52 18.78 8.22
N LEU A 197 7.64 18.90 6.89
CA LEU A 197 6.51 18.76 5.98
C LEU A 197 5.86 17.38 6.08
N PHE A 198 6.66 16.32 6.18
CA PHE A 198 6.18 14.95 6.38
C PHE A 198 5.35 14.85 7.67
N TRP A 199 5.89 15.30 8.82
CA TRP A 199 5.17 15.26 10.10
C TRP A 199 3.90 16.12 10.10
N LEU A 200 3.96 17.32 9.52
CA LEU A 200 2.79 18.18 9.35
C LEU A 200 1.73 17.53 8.46
N SER A 201 2.13 16.82 7.41
CA SER A 201 1.22 16.08 6.54
C SER A 201 0.55 14.92 7.28
N LEU A 202 1.32 14.16 8.07
CA LEU A 202 0.81 13.06 8.88
C LEU A 202 -0.20 13.58 9.92
N LEU A 203 0.13 14.68 10.60
CA LEU A 203 -0.76 15.35 11.54
C LEU A 203 -2.04 15.83 10.85
N TYR A 204 -1.94 16.43 9.67
CA TYR A 204 -3.10 16.88 8.89
C TYR A 204 -4.03 15.72 8.53
N VAL A 205 -3.47 14.60 8.06
CA VAL A 205 -4.23 13.40 7.70
C VAL A 205 -4.83 12.75 8.97
N ALA A 206 -4.10 12.74 10.10
CA ALA A 206 -4.57 12.18 11.36
C ALA A 206 -5.71 12.98 11.99
N VAL A 207 -5.62 14.32 12.02
CA VAL A 207 -6.61 15.19 12.69
C VAL A 207 -7.89 15.37 11.87
N GLY A 208 -7.79 15.37 10.54
CA GLY A 208 -8.92 15.60 9.63
C GLY A 208 -10.16 14.74 9.95
N PRO A 209 -10.03 13.41 10.03
CA PRO A 209 -11.12 12.49 10.37
C PRO A 209 -11.80 12.79 11.71
N PHE A 210 -11.06 13.17 12.75
CA PHE A 210 -11.62 13.48 14.07
C PHE A 210 -12.42 14.79 14.08
N ALA A 211 -12.02 15.77 13.27
CA ALA A 211 -12.81 16.99 13.08
C ALA A 211 -14.18 16.69 12.44
N TRP A 212 -14.25 15.68 11.56
CA TRP A 212 -15.49 15.25 10.93
C TRP A 212 -16.38 14.40 11.84
N LEU A 213 -15.82 13.55 12.71
CA LEU A 213 -16.63 12.76 13.67
C LEU A 213 -17.55 13.62 14.57
N ARG A 214 -17.25 14.92 14.71
CA ARG A 214 -18.12 15.90 15.40
C ARG A 214 -19.40 16.23 14.62
N TRP A 215 -19.45 15.94 13.33
CA TRP A 215 -20.56 16.23 12.41
C TRP A 215 -21.18 14.90 11.95
N ARG A 216 -22.12 14.38 12.74
CA ARG A 216 -22.73 13.04 12.54
C ARG A 216 -23.86 12.99 11.51
N THR A 217 -24.23 14.11 10.90
CA THR A 217 -25.34 14.14 9.93
C THR A 217 -24.87 13.71 8.55
N ALA A 218 -25.71 12.94 7.85
CA ALA A 218 -25.45 12.56 6.46
C ALA A 218 -25.26 13.83 5.60
N PRO A 219 -24.28 13.84 4.68
CA PRO A 219 -24.03 15.00 3.83
C PRO A 219 -25.28 15.30 2.97
N SER A 220 -25.82 16.50 3.13
CA SER A 220 -26.99 17.02 2.43
C SER A 220 -26.63 17.93 1.26
N THR A 221 -25.41 18.50 1.27
CA THR A 221 -24.92 19.42 0.23
C THR A 221 -23.74 18.82 -0.55
N HIS A 222 -23.54 19.30 -1.78
CA HIS A 222 -22.39 18.91 -2.62
C HIS A 222 -21.03 19.16 -1.92
N GLN A 223 -20.95 20.24 -1.14
CA GLN A 223 -19.75 20.60 -0.39
C GLN A 223 -19.47 19.60 0.75
N GLU A 224 -20.52 19.14 1.44
CA GLU A 224 -20.42 18.11 2.47
C GLU A 224 -20.03 16.74 1.89
N THR A 225 -20.54 16.37 0.71
CA THR A 225 -20.12 15.13 0.01
C THR A 225 -18.62 15.16 -0.32
N LYS A 226 -18.11 16.30 -0.78
CA LYS A 226 -16.69 16.47 -1.10
C LYS A 226 -15.81 16.44 0.16
N ALA A 227 -16.29 17.00 1.26
CA ALA A 227 -15.62 16.95 2.55
C ALA A 227 -15.55 15.50 3.07
N TYR A 228 -16.69 14.79 3.08
CA TYR A 228 -16.76 13.37 3.43
C TYR A 228 -15.77 12.52 2.63
N ALA A 229 -15.74 12.68 1.30
CA ALA A 229 -14.83 11.96 0.44
C ALA A 229 -13.34 12.20 0.78
N ARG A 230 -12.99 13.41 1.22
CA ARG A 230 -11.63 13.74 1.68
C ARG A 230 -11.29 13.04 2.99
N TYR A 231 -12.19 13.06 3.97
CA TYR A 231 -11.97 12.42 5.26
C TYR A 231 -11.81 10.90 5.15
N VAL A 232 -12.69 10.26 4.38
CA VAL A 232 -12.58 8.82 4.09
C VAL A 232 -11.24 8.52 3.41
N THR A 233 -10.84 9.34 2.44
CA THR A 233 -9.53 9.16 1.80
C THR A 233 -8.38 9.31 2.80
N GLN A 234 -8.45 10.28 3.72
CA GLN A 234 -7.43 10.48 4.75
C GLN A 234 -7.31 9.24 5.66
N ILE A 235 -8.42 8.65 6.09
CA ILE A 235 -8.39 7.41 6.89
C ILE A 235 -7.75 6.28 6.09
N ILE A 236 -8.12 6.10 4.83
CA ILE A 236 -7.52 5.08 3.95
C ILE A 236 -6.01 5.31 3.82
N LEU A 237 -5.57 6.56 3.66
CA LEU A 237 -4.15 6.92 3.60
C LEU A 237 -3.42 6.61 4.92
N LEU A 238 -4.05 6.80 6.09
CA LEU A 238 -3.46 6.42 7.37
C LEU A 238 -3.30 4.91 7.48
N ILE A 239 -4.33 4.15 7.12
CA ILE A 239 -4.27 2.68 7.13
C ILE A 239 -3.16 2.22 6.18
N TRP A 240 -3.13 2.78 4.97
CA TRP A 240 -2.14 2.48 3.94
C TRP A 240 -0.71 2.78 4.39
N PHE A 241 -0.51 3.88 5.12
CA PHE A 241 0.80 4.30 5.58
C PHE A 241 1.26 3.55 6.84
N LEU A 242 0.38 3.37 7.83
CA LEU A 242 0.76 2.87 9.16
C LEU A 242 0.82 1.35 9.23
N VAL A 243 -0.11 0.63 8.59
CA VAL A 243 -0.19 -0.82 8.73
C VAL A 243 1.04 -1.56 8.19
N PRO A 244 1.67 -1.15 7.07
CA PRO A 244 2.92 -1.79 6.63
C PRO A 244 4.14 -1.53 7.53
N ILE A 245 4.04 -0.57 8.46
CA ILE A 245 5.14 -0.13 9.33
C ILE A 245 5.05 -0.77 10.72
N LEU A 246 3.85 -1.15 11.15
CA LEU A 246 3.54 -1.75 12.45
C LEU A 246 3.68 -3.28 12.40
#